data_AF-A0A9D5QB25-F1
#
_entry.id   AF-A0A9D5QB25-F1
#
_cell.length_a   1.000
_cell.length_b   1.000
_cell.length_c   1.000
_cell.angle_alpha   90.00
_cell.angle_beta   90.00
_cell.angle_gamma   90.00
#
_symmetry.space_group_name_H-M   'P 1'
#
loop_
_entity.id
_entity.type
_entity.pdbx_description
1 polymer ?
#
loop_
_entity_poly.entity_id
_entity_poly.type
_entity_poly.pdbx_seq_one_letter_code
_entity_poly.pdbx_strand_id
1 'polypeptide(L)'
;MNGSRSNGVSLGVTQMILGVLILLLVIVVMTSPEGAWIRSPALAVVGVLAVAVMLTGFAGVWTARRKAAEVVEEKKAPVAPPPKSAAPEGVERFQALVLLSLLQEKGRLIDFVMEDITTYSDQQVSAAARVVHQGCREVVTNSFDPAPVSEEAEKKSISLPRGYSAEEFRIVGTVGGEP
;
A
#
# COMPACT_ATOMS: atom_id res chain seq x y z
N MET A 1 28.20 20.20 -13.80
CA MET A 1 26.89 20.12 -14.48
C MET A 1 25.84 19.74 -13.46
N ASN A 2 25.21 20.73 -12.83
CA ASN A 2 24.14 20.54 -11.84
C ASN A 2 23.10 21.64 -12.09
N GLY A 3 21.91 21.29 -12.60
CA GLY A 3 20.93 22.32 -12.95
C GLY A 3 19.73 21.88 -13.77
N SER A 4 19.07 20.75 -13.43
CA SER A 4 17.78 20.41 -14.05
C SER A 4 16.93 19.45 -13.22
N ARG A 5 16.71 19.76 -11.93
CA ARG A 5 15.73 19.04 -11.09
C ARG A 5 14.81 19.96 -10.26
N SER A 6 14.98 21.28 -10.31
CA SER A 6 14.15 22.23 -9.54
C SER A 6 12.85 22.68 -10.23
N ASN A 7 12.65 22.39 -11.52
CA ASN A 7 11.58 23.01 -12.31
C ASN A 7 10.22 22.33 -12.20
N GLY A 8 10.15 21.10 -11.66
CA GLY A 8 8.87 20.36 -11.51
C GLY A 8 8.06 20.81 -10.29
N VAL A 9 8.73 21.13 -9.19
CA VAL A 9 8.09 21.56 -7.94
C VAL A 9 7.62 23.02 -8.03
N SER A 10 8.40 23.89 -8.70
CA SER A 10 8.02 25.30 -8.88
C SER A 10 6.76 25.48 -9.73
N LEU A 11 6.55 24.61 -10.74
CA LEU A 11 5.41 24.71 -11.65
C LEU A 11 4.08 24.37 -10.94
N GLY A 12 4.08 23.33 -10.09
CA GLY A 12 2.91 22.95 -9.28
C GLY A 12 2.54 24.01 -8.24
N VAL A 13 3.54 24.57 -7.55
CA VAL A 13 3.35 25.63 -6.57
C VAL A 13 2.85 26.93 -7.23
N THR A 14 3.38 27.28 -8.41
CA THR A 14 2.93 28.47 -9.16
C THR A 14 1.48 28.31 -9.64
N GLN A 15 1.07 27.11 -10.07
CA GLN A 15 -0.31 26.83 -10.48
C GLN A 15 -1.30 26.88 -9.30
N MET A 16 -0.90 26.39 -8.11
CA MET A 16 -1.72 26.54 -6.91
C MET A 16 -1.87 28.00 -6.49
N ILE A 17 -0.79 28.78 -6.51
CA ILE A 17 -0.82 30.20 -6.17
C ILE A 17 -1.72 30.98 -7.15
N LEU A 18 -1.60 30.70 -8.46
CA LEU A 18 -2.43 31.33 -9.49
C LEU A 18 -3.92 30.98 -9.33
N GLY A 19 -4.24 29.73 -9.03
CA GLY A 19 -5.62 29.30 -8.76
C GLY A 19 -6.23 29.97 -7.54
N VAL A 20 -5.46 30.11 -6.45
CA VAL A 20 -5.90 30.82 -5.23
C VAL A 20 -6.10 32.31 -5.49
N LEU A 21 -5.21 32.95 -6.26
CA LEU A 21 -5.33 34.37 -6.64
C LEU A 21 -6.59 34.64 -7.48
N ILE A 22 -6.91 33.74 -8.40
CA ILE A 22 -8.12 33.83 -9.22
C ILE A 22 -9.38 33.61 -8.38
N LEU A 23 -9.36 32.63 -7.45
CA LEU A 23 -10.47 32.40 -6.53
C LEU A 23 -10.73 33.62 -5.64
N LEU A 24 -9.68 34.22 -5.10
CA LEU A 24 -9.78 35.45 -4.31
C LEU A 24 -10.30 36.61 -5.14
N LEU A 25 -9.86 36.76 -6.40
CA LEU A 25 -10.36 37.79 -7.31
C LEU A 25 -11.87 37.61 -7.58
N VAL A 26 -12.34 36.38 -7.80
CA VAL A 26 -13.78 36.08 -7.99
C VAL A 26 -14.59 36.39 -6.74
N ILE A 27 -14.07 36.07 -5.55
CA ILE A 27 -14.74 36.40 -4.28
C ILE A 27 -14.83 37.92 -4.09
N VAL A 28 -13.74 38.66 -4.32
CA VAL A 28 -13.71 40.12 -4.22
C VAL A 28 -14.70 40.77 -5.21
N VAL A 29 -14.80 40.22 -6.42
CA VAL A 29 -15.79 40.62 -7.42
C VAL A 29 -17.22 40.39 -6.90
N MET A 30 -17.49 39.23 -6.29
CA MET A 30 -18.81 38.85 -5.75
C MET A 30 -19.22 39.66 -4.52
N THR A 31 -18.26 40.10 -3.70
CA THR A 31 -18.54 40.86 -2.46
C THR A 31 -18.44 42.37 -2.62
N SER A 32 -18.19 42.87 -3.83
CA SER A 32 -18.07 44.32 -4.08
C SER A 32 -19.44 45.01 -3.87
N PRO A 33 -19.56 45.98 -2.94
CA PRO A 33 -20.83 46.58 -2.54
C PRO A 33 -21.40 47.57 -3.57
N GLU A 34 -20.67 47.81 -4.65
CA GLU A 34 -21.07 48.71 -5.72
C GLU A 34 -21.38 47.85 -6.94
N GLY A 35 -22.66 47.62 -7.21
CA GLY A 35 -23.20 46.81 -8.32
C GLY A 35 -22.89 47.35 -9.73
N ALA A 36 -21.66 47.82 -9.96
CA ALA A 36 -21.16 48.36 -11.22
C ALA A 36 -21.13 47.31 -12.36
N TRP A 37 -21.23 46.01 -12.04
CA TRP A 37 -21.38 44.92 -13.00
C TRP A 37 -22.63 45.04 -13.88
N ILE A 38 -23.65 45.78 -13.43
CA ILE A 38 -24.89 45.99 -14.17
C ILE A 38 -24.76 47.15 -15.20
N ARG A 39 -23.80 48.05 -15.01
CA ARG A 39 -23.70 49.29 -15.83
C ARG A 39 -22.81 49.16 -17.06
N SER A 40 -21.93 48.16 -17.13
CA SER A 40 -21.10 47.90 -18.33
C SER A 40 -21.10 46.41 -18.70
N PRO A 41 -21.76 45.99 -19.79
CA PRO A 41 -21.80 44.58 -20.21
C PRO A 41 -20.41 44.03 -20.58
N ALA A 42 -19.42 44.91 -20.79
CA ALA A 42 -18.05 44.54 -21.17
C ALA A 42 -17.34 43.65 -20.13
N LEU A 43 -17.53 43.90 -18.83
CA LEU A 43 -16.84 43.13 -17.78
C LEU A 43 -17.45 41.75 -17.55
N ALA A 44 -18.78 41.61 -17.73
CA ALA A 44 -19.46 40.33 -17.67
C ALA A 44 -19.03 39.41 -18.84
N VAL A 45 -18.85 39.97 -20.03
CA VAL A 45 -18.39 39.23 -21.22
C VAL A 45 -16.96 38.70 -21.04
N VAL A 46 -16.06 39.47 -20.43
CA VAL A 46 -14.68 39.02 -20.13
C VAL A 46 -14.67 37.87 -19.11
N GLY A 47 -15.52 37.95 -18.07
CA GLY A 47 -15.66 36.87 -17.09
C GLY A 47 -16.18 35.57 -17.69
N VAL A 48 -17.21 35.64 -18.54
CA VAL A 48 -17.78 34.46 -19.23
C VAL A 48 -16.78 33.86 -20.23
N LEU A 49 -16.03 34.69 -20.96
CA LEU A 49 -14.98 34.23 -21.87
C LEU A 49 -13.83 33.53 -21.12
N ALA A 50 -13.44 34.02 -19.94
CA ALA A 50 -12.41 33.37 -19.12
C ALA A 50 -12.85 31.98 -18.63
N VAL A 51 -14.11 31.81 -18.22
CA VAL A 51 -14.68 30.51 -17.82
C VAL A 51 -14.79 29.56 -19.02
N ALA A 52 -15.16 30.05 -20.20
CA ALA A 52 -15.22 29.26 -21.43
C ALA A 52 -13.83 28.76 -21.89
N VAL A 53 -12.78 29.58 -21.76
CA VAL A 53 -11.38 29.19 -22.01
C VAL A 53 -10.90 28.15 -20.98
N MET A 54 -11.40 28.23 -19.74
CA MET A 54 -11.07 27.25 -18.69
C MET A 54 -11.71 25.88 -18.95
N LEU A 55 -12.94 25.83 -19.49
CA LEU A 55 -13.60 24.56 -19.87
C LEU A 55 -12.94 23.89 -21.08
N THR A 56 -12.44 24.66 -22.04
CA THR A 56 -11.71 24.11 -23.20
C THR A 56 -10.29 23.67 -22.83
N GLY A 57 -9.61 24.37 -21.91
CA GLY A 57 -8.30 23.96 -21.37
C GLY A 57 -8.33 22.67 -20.55
N PHE A 58 -9.39 22.42 -19.79
CA PHE A 58 -9.54 21.20 -18.98
C PHE A 58 -9.85 19.96 -19.84
N ALA A 59 -10.53 20.12 -20.98
CA ALA A 59 -10.77 19.03 -21.94
C ALA A 59 -9.47 18.55 -22.63
N GLY A 60 -8.52 19.46 -22.89
CA GLY A 60 -7.23 19.13 -23.51
C GLY A 60 -6.33 18.24 -22.63
N VAL A 61 -6.35 18.44 -21.31
CA VAL A 61 -5.56 17.63 -20.35
C VAL A 61 -6.24 16.27 -20.08
N TRP A 62 -7.57 16.19 -20.19
CA TRP A 62 -8.31 14.95 -19.99
C TRP A 62 -8.25 14.01 -21.20
N THR A 63 -8.21 14.54 -22.42
CA THR A 63 -8.05 13.75 -23.65
C THR A 63 -6.65 13.14 -23.80
N ALA A 64 -5.61 13.83 -23.31
CA ALA A 64 -4.23 13.30 -23.31
C ALA A 64 -4.05 12.07 -22.39
N ARG A 65 -4.76 12.03 -21.25
CA ARG A 65 -4.75 10.87 -20.34
C ARG A 65 -5.51 9.66 -20.90
N ARG A 66 -6.60 9.88 -21.65
CA ARG A 66 -7.31 8.79 -22.35
C ARG A 66 -6.49 8.20 -23.49
N LYS A 67 -5.81 9.02 -24.27
CA LYS A 67 -4.96 8.54 -25.37
C LYS A 67 -3.75 7.73 -24.90
N ALA A 68 -3.25 8.00 -23.69
CA ALA A 68 -2.20 7.19 -23.06
C ALA A 68 -2.73 5.86 -22.47
N ALA A 69 -3.99 5.81 -22.04
CA ALA A 69 -4.63 4.58 -21.56
C ALA A 69 -5.05 3.66 -22.71
N GLU A 70 -5.54 4.23 -23.82
CA GLU A 70 -5.98 3.47 -25.01
C GLU A 70 -4.82 2.83 -25.78
N VAL A 71 -3.63 3.46 -25.80
CA VAL A 71 -2.43 2.87 -26.43
C VAL A 71 -1.82 1.73 -25.61
N VAL A 72 -2.19 1.56 -24.34
CA VAL A 72 -1.69 0.48 -23.48
C VAL A 72 -2.59 -0.76 -23.54
N GLU A 73 -3.84 -0.64 -23.99
CA GLU A 73 -4.80 -1.75 -23.97
C GLU A 73 -4.84 -2.59 -25.27
N GLU A 74 -4.25 -2.12 -26.38
CA GLU A 74 -4.23 -2.86 -27.66
C GLU A 74 -2.92 -3.62 -27.96
N LYS A 75 -2.19 -4.03 -26.90
CA LYS A 75 -1.17 -5.11 -27.04
C LYS A 75 -1.26 -6.14 -25.93
N LYS A 76 -2.46 -6.66 -25.69
CA LYS A 76 -2.65 -7.95 -25.04
C LYS A 76 -2.97 -9.01 -26.09
N ALA A 77 -1.94 -9.40 -26.85
CA ALA A 77 -2.00 -10.65 -27.60
C ALA A 77 -2.16 -11.81 -26.59
N PRO A 78 -2.96 -12.85 -26.89
CA PRO A 78 -3.08 -14.03 -26.03
C PRO A 78 -1.72 -14.70 -25.89
N VAL A 79 -1.11 -14.57 -24.71
CA VAL A 79 0.06 -15.36 -24.36
C VAL A 79 -0.45 -16.76 -24.08
N ALA A 80 -0.07 -17.73 -24.91
CA ALA A 80 -0.28 -19.15 -24.65
C ALA A 80 0.21 -19.48 -23.22
N PRO A 81 -0.48 -20.38 -22.49
CA PRO A 81 -0.06 -20.74 -21.14
C PRO A 81 1.41 -21.21 -21.20
N PRO A 82 2.30 -20.67 -20.35
CA PRO A 82 3.67 -21.16 -20.31
C PRO A 82 3.63 -22.65 -19.99
N PRO A 83 4.51 -23.47 -20.60
CA PRO A 83 4.65 -24.84 -20.17
C PRO A 83 4.88 -24.84 -18.67
N LYS A 84 4.12 -25.64 -17.94
CA LYS A 84 4.28 -25.85 -16.50
C LYS A 84 5.72 -26.30 -16.29
N SER A 85 6.59 -25.35 -15.94
CA SER A 85 7.99 -25.61 -15.69
C SER A 85 8.05 -26.67 -14.60
N ALA A 86 8.76 -27.75 -14.87
CA ALA A 86 9.21 -28.67 -13.83
C ALA A 86 9.81 -27.83 -12.70
N ALA A 87 9.47 -28.17 -11.45
CA ALA A 87 9.92 -27.46 -10.26
C ALA A 87 11.45 -27.36 -10.29
N PRO A 88 12.02 -26.15 -10.46
CA PRO A 88 13.46 -25.99 -10.54
C PRO A 88 14.07 -26.01 -9.13
N GLU A 89 15.31 -26.44 -8.99
CA GLU A 89 16.09 -26.23 -7.77
C GLU A 89 15.99 -24.75 -7.36
N GLY A 90 15.52 -24.48 -6.13
CA GLY A 90 15.21 -23.13 -5.66
C GLY A 90 13.74 -22.88 -5.29
N VAL A 91 12.85 -23.87 -5.45
CA VAL A 91 11.45 -23.79 -4.97
C VAL A 91 11.38 -23.39 -3.49
N GLU A 92 12.23 -23.94 -2.62
CA GLU A 92 12.21 -23.59 -1.19
C GLU A 92 12.61 -22.13 -0.93
N ARG A 93 13.64 -21.62 -1.62
CA ARG A 93 14.02 -20.21 -1.53
C ARG A 93 12.90 -19.30 -2.04
N PHE A 94 12.24 -19.71 -3.12
CA PHE A 94 11.08 -18.98 -3.65
C PHE A 94 9.92 -18.96 -2.66
N GLN A 95 9.60 -20.09 -2.01
CA GLN A 95 8.56 -20.16 -0.99
C GLN A 95 8.87 -19.28 0.22
N ALA A 96 10.12 -19.27 0.69
CA ALA A 96 10.56 -18.38 1.77
C ALA A 96 10.41 -16.90 1.40
N LEU A 97 10.75 -16.53 0.15
CA LEU A 97 10.58 -15.16 -0.36
C LEU A 97 9.11 -14.77 -0.48
N VAL A 98 8.23 -15.71 -0.89
CA VAL A 98 6.78 -15.47 -0.97
C VAL A 98 6.21 -15.23 0.42
N LEU A 99 6.54 -16.08 1.40
CA LEU A 99 6.13 -15.90 2.79
C LEU A 99 6.63 -14.55 3.34
N LEU A 100 7.89 -14.22 3.10
CA LEU A 100 8.47 -12.95 3.52
C LEU A 100 7.75 -11.75 2.89
N SER A 101 7.37 -11.85 1.61
CA SER A 101 6.61 -10.82 0.90
C SER A 101 5.23 -10.61 1.52
N LEU A 102 4.52 -11.68 1.87
CA LEU A 102 3.22 -11.60 2.56
C LEU A 102 3.33 -10.95 3.94
N LEU A 103 4.38 -11.30 4.70
CA LEU A 103 4.69 -10.69 6.00
C LEU A 103 4.98 -9.18 5.86
N GLN A 104 5.58 -8.74 4.76
CA GLN A 104 5.78 -7.32 4.50
C GLN A 104 4.49 -6.61 4.12
N GLU A 105 3.73 -7.17 3.18
CA GLU A 105 2.50 -6.57 2.68
C GLU A 105 1.48 -6.32 3.81
N LYS A 106 1.36 -7.26 4.75
CA LYS A 106 0.37 -7.20 5.83
C LYS A 106 0.93 -6.67 7.15
N GLY A 107 2.15 -7.04 7.50
CA GLY A 107 2.74 -6.78 8.82
C GLY A 107 3.81 -5.69 8.84
N ARG A 108 4.36 -5.29 7.68
CA ARG A 108 5.53 -4.39 7.59
C ARG A 108 6.69 -4.85 8.48
N LEU A 109 6.90 -6.16 8.58
CA LEU A 109 7.82 -6.77 9.54
C LEU A 109 9.27 -6.31 9.35
N ILE A 110 9.76 -6.25 8.11
CA ILE A 110 11.14 -5.83 7.80
C ILE A 110 11.27 -4.34 8.08
N ASP A 111 10.30 -3.51 7.67
CA ASP A 111 10.32 -2.08 8.00
C ASP A 111 10.45 -1.87 9.52
N PHE A 112 9.66 -2.59 10.32
CA PHE A 112 9.68 -2.46 11.78
C PHE A 112 11.00 -2.92 12.41
N VAL A 113 11.59 -4.02 11.91
CA VAL A 113 12.86 -4.55 12.44
C VAL A 113 14.07 -3.72 12.02
N MET A 114 14.02 -3.13 10.82
CA MET A 114 15.12 -2.33 10.27
C MET A 114 15.08 -0.86 10.72
N GLU A 115 13.96 -0.38 11.24
CA GLU A 115 13.82 0.97 11.78
C GLU A 115 14.64 1.15 13.06
N ASP A 116 15.31 2.30 13.20
CA ASP A 116 15.99 2.67 14.44
C ASP A 116 14.97 3.13 15.49
N ILE A 117 14.69 2.26 16.46
CA ILE A 117 13.70 2.53 17.50
C ILE A 117 14.22 3.39 18.66
N THR A 118 15.53 3.72 18.72
CA THR A 118 16.15 4.36 19.90
C THR A 118 15.63 5.76 20.22
N THR A 119 15.05 6.43 19.23
CA THR A 119 14.53 7.79 19.35
C THR A 119 13.04 7.86 19.73
N TYR A 120 12.36 6.70 19.77
CA TYR A 120 10.94 6.61 20.06
C TYR A 120 10.70 6.20 21.52
N SER A 121 9.57 6.62 22.08
CA SER A 121 9.15 6.18 23.42
C SER A 121 8.60 4.74 23.41
N ASP A 122 8.66 4.07 24.56
CA ASP A 122 8.07 2.74 24.76
C ASP A 122 6.59 2.67 24.36
N GLN A 123 5.84 3.76 24.57
CA GLN A 123 4.44 3.84 24.17
C GLN A 123 4.28 3.82 22.65
N GLN A 124 5.15 4.52 21.91
CA GLN A 124 5.12 4.53 20.44
C GLN A 124 5.57 3.18 19.87
N VAL A 125 6.64 2.60 20.42
CA VAL A 125 7.13 1.28 19.99
C VAL A 125 6.08 0.21 20.26
N SER A 126 5.48 0.19 21.45
CA SER A 126 4.43 -0.78 21.80
C SER A 126 3.12 -0.59 21.02
N ALA A 127 2.81 0.64 20.58
CA ALA A 127 1.68 0.88 19.69
C ALA A 127 1.95 0.30 18.28
N ALA A 128 3.12 0.57 17.71
CA ALA A 128 3.53 0.04 16.42
C ALA A 128 3.65 -1.51 16.45
N ALA A 129 4.24 -2.07 17.50
CA ALA A 129 4.42 -3.51 17.66
C ALA A 129 3.08 -4.28 17.64
N ARG A 130 2.00 -3.71 18.22
CA ARG A 130 0.67 -4.34 18.17
C ARG A 130 0.13 -4.43 16.75
N VAL A 131 0.31 -3.38 15.94
CA VAL A 131 -0.12 -3.36 14.53
C VAL A 131 0.66 -4.39 13.72
N VAL A 132 2.00 -4.40 13.86
CA VAL A 132 2.89 -5.36 13.19
C VAL A 132 2.54 -6.79 13.59
N HIS A 133 2.33 -7.06 14.88
CA HIS A 133 1.95 -8.36 15.39
C HIS A 133 0.62 -8.84 14.83
N GLN A 134 -0.40 -7.97 14.78
CA GLN A 134 -1.70 -8.32 14.19
C GLN A 134 -1.57 -8.71 12.71
N GLY A 135 -0.83 -7.93 11.92
CA GLY A 135 -0.59 -8.24 10.51
C GLY A 135 0.20 -9.54 10.30
N CYS A 136 1.23 -9.79 11.12
CA CYS A 136 1.98 -11.05 11.07
C CYS A 136 1.12 -12.25 11.46
N ARG A 137 0.27 -12.11 12.49
CA ARG A 137 -0.66 -13.16 12.91
C ARG A 137 -1.63 -13.53 11.80
N GLU A 138 -2.21 -12.55 11.11
CA GLU A 138 -3.09 -12.80 9.97
C GLU A 138 -2.41 -13.63 8.88
N VAL A 139 -1.17 -13.29 8.52
CA VAL A 139 -0.40 -14.03 7.51
C VAL A 139 -0.13 -15.47 7.96
N VAL A 140 0.31 -15.66 9.21
CA VAL A 140 0.63 -16.99 9.73
C VAL A 140 -0.63 -17.86 9.79
N THR A 141 -1.74 -17.33 10.30
CA THR A 141 -3.00 -18.07 10.37
C THR A 141 -3.51 -18.45 8.97
N ASN A 142 -3.47 -17.52 8.01
CA ASN A 142 -3.94 -17.79 6.65
C ASN A 142 -3.03 -18.74 5.86
N SER A 143 -1.73 -18.75 6.17
CA SER A 143 -0.74 -19.56 5.43
C SER A 143 -0.55 -20.95 6.01
N PHE A 144 -0.64 -21.09 7.34
CA PHE A 144 -0.27 -22.33 8.04
C PHE A 144 -1.38 -22.93 8.90
N ASP A 145 -2.43 -22.17 9.24
CA ASP A 145 -3.53 -22.59 10.13
C ASP A 145 -3.03 -23.38 11.37
N PRO A 146 -2.18 -22.77 12.22
CA PRO A 146 -1.52 -23.49 13.30
C PRO A 146 -2.53 -23.98 14.35
N ALA A 147 -2.52 -25.28 14.62
CA ALA A 147 -3.33 -25.92 15.65
C ALA A 147 -2.47 -26.39 16.84
N PRO A 148 -3.06 -26.48 18.05
CA PRO A 148 -2.39 -27.10 19.19
C PRO A 148 -1.96 -28.54 18.87
N VAL A 149 -0.76 -28.91 19.28
CA VAL A 149 -0.25 -30.29 19.11
C VAL A 149 -0.93 -31.26 20.09
N SER A 150 -1.38 -30.76 21.25
CA SER A 150 -2.16 -31.52 22.24
C SER A 150 -3.18 -30.60 22.91
N GLU A 151 -4.37 -31.12 23.22
CA GLU A 151 -5.41 -30.41 23.96
C GLU A 151 -5.22 -30.51 25.49
N GLU A 152 -4.27 -31.32 25.94
CA GLU A 152 -4.02 -31.51 27.36
C GLU A 152 -3.33 -30.29 27.98
N ALA A 153 -3.73 -29.95 29.21
CA ALA A 153 -3.11 -28.86 29.95
C ALA A 153 -1.62 -29.15 30.23
N GLU A 154 -0.83 -28.08 30.30
CA GLU A 154 0.58 -28.18 30.69
C GLU A 154 0.74 -28.97 32.00
N LYS A 155 1.80 -29.80 32.06
CA LYS A 155 2.13 -30.68 33.20
C LYS A 155 1.18 -31.86 33.43
N LYS A 156 0.23 -32.11 32.53
CA LYS A 156 -0.57 -33.35 32.55
C LYS A 156 0.17 -34.47 31.84
N SER A 157 0.06 -35.69 32.38
CA SER A 157 0.68 -36.88 31.79
C SER A 157 -0.04 -37.29 30.51
N ILE A 158 0.71 -37.47 29.42
CA ILE A 158 0.20 -37.98 28.14
C ILE A 158 0.66 -39.43 28.00
N SER A 159 -0.28 -40.34 27.74
CA SER A 159 0.03 -41.75 27.43
C SER A 159 0.22 -41.90 25.92
N LEU A 160 1.36 -42.44 25.52
CA LEU A 160 1.60 -42.78 24.12
C LEU A 160 1.05 -44.19 23.82
N PRO A 161 0.55 -44.44 22.60
CA PRO A 161 0.17 -45.79 22.18
C PRO A 161 1.41 -46.70 22.14
N ARG A 162 1.22 -48.00 22.40
CA ARG A 162 2.30 -48.99 22.28
C ARG A 162 2.82 -49.04 20.84
N GLY A 163 4.14 -49.02 20.66
CA GLY A 163 4.76 -49.03 19.34
C GLY A 163 4.65 -47.69 18.60
N TYR A 164 4.70 -46.58 19.33
CA TYR A 164 4.67 -45.22 18.74
C TYR A 164 5.85 -44.97 17.79
N SER A 165 5.68 -44.09 16.81
CA SER A 165 6.75 -43.68 15.89
C SER A 165 7.66 -42.62 16.53
N ALA A 166 8.97 -42.82 16.46
CA ALA A 166 9.97 -41.85 16.93
C ALA A 166 10.04 -40.57 16.07
N GLU A 167 9.44 -40.59 14.88
CA GLU A 167 9.26 -39.40 14.03
C GLU A 167 8.10 -38.52 14.51
N GLU A 168 7.11 -39.12 15.17
CA GLU A 168 5.90 -38.45 15.67
C GLU A 168 6.05 -38.03 17.14
N PHE A 169 6.61 -38.92 17.98
CA PHE A 169 6.86 -38.64 19.39
C PHE A 169 8.34 -38.86 19.72
N ARG A 170 9.04 -37.78 20.06
CA ARG A 170 10.40 -37.85 20.60
C ARG A 170 10.36 -37.68 22.12
N ILE A 171 10.67 -38.76 22.83
CA ILE A 171 10.78 -38.74 24.29
C ILE A 171 12.14 -38.17 24.71
N VAL A 172 12.13 -37.21 25.64
CA VAL A 172 13.35 -36.67 26.25
C VAL A 172 13.23 -36.80 27.77
N GLY A 173 14.17 -37.51 28.41
CA GLY A 173 14.19 -37.76 29.85
C GLY A 173 13.91 -39.21 30.24
N THR A 174 13.72 -39.46 31.54
CA THR A 174 13.41 -40.79 32.08
C THR A 174 11.91 -41.03 32.03
N VAL A 175 11.47 -41.99 31.22
CA VAL A 175 10.08 -42.48 31.17
C VAL A 175 10.00 -43.90 31.73
N GLY A 176 8.90 -44.22 32.40
CA GLY A 176 8.61 -45.57 32.88
C GLY A 176 7.61 -46.27 31.95
N GLY A 177 7.89 -47.51 31.55
CA GLY A 177 7.04 -48.33 30.68
C GLY A 177 7.84 -49.03 29.57
N GLU A 178 7.17 -49.90 28.81
CA GLU A 178 7.72 -50.49 27.58
C GLU A 178 7.43 -49.56 26.38
N PRO A 179 8.38 -49.41 25.43
CA PRO A 179 8.19 -48.60 24.22
C PRO A 179 7.08 -49.12 23.28
#